data_AF-A0A368P2U5-F1
#
_entry.id   AF-A0A368P2U5-F1
#
_cell.length_a   1.000
_cell.length_b   1.000
_cell.length_c   1.000
_cell.angle_alpha   90.00
_cell.angle_beta   90.00
_cell.angle_gamma   90.00
#
_symmetry.space_group_name_H-M   'P 1'
#
loop_
_entity.id
_entity.type
_entity.pdbx_description
1 polymer ?
#
loop_
_entity_poly.entity_id
_entity_poly.type
_entity_poly.pdbx_seq_one_letter_code
_entity_poly.pdbx_strand_id
1 'polypeptide(L)'
;MKTLLYSIIFLSFSAISFGQNSNLNPFVGNWEWINGNETFKVELFKARSSEGEVIKGHYILINNVTNDVIYKSNKLLLPEIDYYYGHAIYLGSSDPTYISGSVDDNVLFSGDGNYAVKLGQLKFTLQNTCPTCPTTATWKVSRLPGGQVGLPQTFTIPTDIVLTKID
;
A
#
# COMPACT_ATOMS: atom_id res chain seq x y z
N MET A 1 15.67 26.51 -63.57
CA MET A 1 15.50 25.42 -62.59
C MET A 1 14.94 26.02 -61.31
N LYS A 2 13.74 25.59 -60.86
CA LYS A 2 13.09 26.09 -59.64
C LYS A 2 13.54 25.23 -58.45
N THR A 3 14.20 25.83 -57.48
CA THR A 3 14.55 25.21 -56.20
C THR A 3 13.32 25.26 -55.27
N LEU A 4 12.80 24.10 -54.89
CA LEU A 4 11.74 23.94 -53.90
C LEU A 4 12.36 23.91 -52.50
N LEU A 5 12.07 24.92 -51.69
CA LEU A 5 12.40 24.96 -50.26
C LEU A 5 11.39 24.09 -49.51
N TYR A 6 11.85 23.03 -48.84
CA TYR A 6 11.00 22.25 -47.92
C TYR A 6 11.09 22.86 -46.51
N SER A 7 9.99 23.46 -46.05
CA SER A 7 9.83 23.90 -44.67
C SER A 7 9.48 22.69 -43.78
N ILE A 8 10.39 22.32 -42.87
CA ILE A 8 10.15 21.29 -41.86
C ILE A 8 9.36 21.94 -40.71
N ILE A 9 8.10 21.54 -40.54
CA ILE A 9 7.27 21.91 -39.39
C ILE A 9 7.56 20.93 -38.26
N PHE A 10 8.26 21.39 -37.21
CA PHE A 10 8.40 20.65 -35.97
C PHE A 10 7.12 20.78 -35.14
N LEU A 11 6.30 19.72 -35.12
CA LEU A 11 5.23 19.54 -34.14
C LEU A 11 5.87 19.21 -32.79
N SER A 12 6.00 20.20 -31.91
CA SER A 12 6.35 19.94 -30.51
C SER A 12 5.18 19.28 -29.81
N PHE A 13 5.23 17.95 -29.70
CA PHE A 13 4.43 17.22 -28.71
C PHE A 13 4.89 17.65 -27.32
N SER A 14 4.06 18.41 -26.61
CA SER A 14 4.23 18.65 -25.18
C SER A 14 4.10 17.31 -24.47
N ALA A 15 5.23 16.72 -24.09
CA ALA A 15 5.23 15.62 -23.14
C ALA A 15 4.62 16.13 -21.83
N ILE A 16 3.47 15.57 -21.44
CA ILE A 16 2.91 15.79 -20.11
C ILE A 16 3.85 15.06 -19.13
N SER A 17 4.79 15.80 -18.58
CA SER A 17 5.63 15.33 -17.47
C SER A 17 4.79 15.38 -16.21
N PHE A 18 4.40 14.23 -15.69
CA PHE A 18 3.80 14.13 -14.36
C PHE A 18 4.92 14.14 -13.32
N GLY A 19 4.81 15.05 -12.34
CA GLY A 19 5.82 15.21 -11.30
C GLY A 19 5.93 13.95 -10.44
N GLN A 20 7.15 13.46 -10.25
CA GLN A 20 7.44 12.41 -9.27
C GLN A 20 7.22 12.97 -7.85
N ASN A 21 6.51 12.26 -6.99
CA ASN A 21 6.37 12.61 -5.58
C ASN A 21 7.46 11.88 -4.78
N SER A 22 8.58 12.58 -4.56
CA SER A 22 9.72 12.08 -3.79
C SER A 22 9.40 11.79 -2.33
N ASN A 23 8.35 12.42 -1.77
CA ASN A 23 7.92 12.17 -0.39
C ASN A 23 7.42 10.74 -0.18
N LEU A 24 7.10 10.00 -1.24
CA LEU A 24 6.64 8.62 -1.14
C LEU A 24 7.79 7.60 -1.03
N ASN A 25 9.00 7.96 -1.50
CA ASN A 25 10.14 7.05 -1.60
C ASN A 25 10.50 6.35 -0.28
N PRO A 26 10.49 7.04 0.88
CA PRO A 26 10.87 6.41 2.15
C PRO A 26 9.98 5.22 2.55
N PHE A 27 8.70 5.23 2.12
CA PHE A 27 7.71 4.23 2.49
C PHE A 27 7.73 2.98 1.58
N VAL A 28 8.19 3.11 0.34
CA VAL A 28 8.24 2.01 -0.64
C VAL A 28 9.17 0.91 -0.16
N GLY A 29 8.73 -0.34 -0.24
CA GLY A 29 9.52 -1.52 0.10
C GLY A 29 8.74 -2.53 0.93
N ASN A 30 9.47 -3.49 1.47
CA ASN A 30 8.94 -4.54 2.33
C ASN A 30 9.18 -4.18 3.79
N TRP A 31 8.20 -4.50 4.62
CA TRP A 31 8.18 -4.16 6.05
C TRP A 31 7.71 -5.36 6.85
N GLU A 32 8.30 -5.60 8.02
CA GLU A 32 7.97 -6.74 8.87
C GLU A 32 7.79 -6.37 10.33
N TRP A 33 6.85 -7.05 10.98
CA TRP A 33 6.70 -7.08 12.43
C TRP A 33 6.63 -8.53 12.88
N ILE A 34 7.52 -8.90 13.80
CA ILE A 34 7.62 -10.25 14.34
C ILE A 34 6.98 -10.26 15.72
N ASN A 35 6.06 -11.21 15.93
CA ASN A 35 5.39 -11.43 17.21
C ASN A 35 5.44 -12.92 17.57
N GLY A 36 6.46 -13.31 18.33
CA GLY A 36 6.70 -14.71 18.65
C GLY A 36 6.91 -15.54 17.38
N ASN A 37 6.00 -16.48 17.13
CA ASN A 37 6.06 -17.40 15.99
C ASN A 37 5.36 -16.86 14.74
N GLU A 38 4.88 -15.62 14.73
CA GLU A 38 4.20 -15.02 13.59
C GLU A 38 4.99 -13.83 13.04
N THR A 39 4.98 -13.67 11.72
CA THR A 39 5.51 -12.48 11.05
C THR A 39 4.42 -11.83 10.21
N PHE A 40 4.11 -10.58 10.51
CA PHE A 40 3.26 -9.73 9.68
C PHE A 40 4.15 -8.98 8.70
N LYS A 41 3.93 -9.19 7.40
CA LYS A 41 4.66 -8.52 6.33
C LYS A 41 3.75 -7.58 5.56
N VAL A 42 4.29 -6.44 5.17
CA VAL A 42 3.63 -5.42 4.35
C VAL A 42 4.52 -5.08 3.18
N GLU A 43 3.97 -5.12 1.98
CA GLU A 43 4.60 -4.67 0.75
C GLU A 43 3.95 -3.35 0.31
N LEU A 44 4.75 -2.31 0.16
CA LEU A 44 4.31 -0.98 -0.29
C LEU A 44 5.02 -0.60 -1.59
N PHE A 45 4.25 -0.25 -2.61
CA PHE A 45 4.75 0.11 -3.94
C PHE A 45 4.08 1.37 -4.49
N LYS A 46 4.79 2.10 -5.35
CA LYS A 46 4.21 3.25 -6.04
C LYS A 46 3.22 2.80 -7.11
N ALA A 47 2.11 3.52 -7.21
CA ALA A 47 1.14 3.37 -8.27
C ALA A 47 0.66 4.72 -8.76
N ARG A 48 0.10 4.73 -9.98
CA ARG A 48 -0.58 5.91 -10.53
C ARG A 48 -2.05 5.91 -10.11
N SER A 49 -2.54 7.10 -9.79
CA SER A 49 -3.97 7.39 -9.60
C SER A 49 -4.36 8.63 -10.42
N SER A 50 -5.65 8.95 -10.45
CA SER A 50 -6.15 10.19 -11.04
C SER A 50 -5.60 11.45 -10.36
N GLU A 51 -5.11 11.34 -9.14
CA GLU A 51 -4.61 12.45 -8.30
C GLU A 51 -3.08 12.54 -8.28
N GLY A 52 -2.38 11.67 -9.03
CA GLY A 52 -0.92 11.60 -9.07
C GLY A 52 -0.37 10.27 -8.55
N GLU A 53 0.93 10.28 -8.19
CA GLU A 53 1.56 9.11 -7.56
C GLU A 53 1.03 8.89 -6.15
N VAL A 54 0.72 7.64 -5.84
CA VAL A 54 0.25 7.17 -4.53
C VAL A 54 1.01 5.90 -4.15
N ILE A 55 0.91 5.49 -2.89
CA ILE A 55 1.35 4.19 -2.45
C ILE A 55 0.16 3.24 -2.44
N LYS A 56 0.34 2.07 -3.04
CA LYS A 56 -0.53 0.90 -2.88
C LYS A 56 0.22 -0.20 -2.17
N GLY A 57 -0.49 -1.20 -1.67
CA GLY A 57 0.16 -2.30 -1.01
C GLY A 57 -0.73 -3.48 -0.66
N HIS A 58 -0.04 -4.49 -0.15
CA HIS A 58 -0.60 -5.73 0.34
C HIS A 58 0.04 -6.11 1.67
N TYR A 59 -0.63 -6.99 2.41
CA TYR A 59 -0.11 -7.56 3.64
C TYR A 59 -0.33 -9.08 3.68
N ILE A 60 0.49 -9.74 4.50
CA ILE A 60 0.42 -11.17 4.77
C ILE A 60 0.82 -11.44 6.21
N LEU A 61 0.18 -12.40 6.85
CA LEU A 61 0.62 -12.95 8.13
C LEU A 61 1.05 -14.40 7.91
N ILE A 62 2.26 -14.73 8.33
CA ILE A 62 2.82 -16.08 8.23
C ILE A 62 3.12 -16.64 9.60
N ASN A 63 2.99 -17.96 9.74
CA ASN A 63 3.51 -18.72 10.88
C ASN A 63 4.96 -19.12 10.56
N ASN A 64 5.93 -18.64 11.35
CA ASN A 64 7.35 -18.88 11.15
C ASN A 64 7.77 -20.33 11.45
N VAL A 65 6.98 -21.08 12.23
CA VAL A 65 7.28 -22.48 12.59
C VAL A 65 6.87 -23.43 11.47
N THR A 66 5.67 -23.24 10.92
CA THR A 66 5.15 -24.11 9.84
C THR A 66 5.42 -23.56 8.45
N ASN A 67 5.81 -22.29 8.36
CA ASN A 67 5.93 -21.52 7.12
C ASN A 67 4.59 -21.40 6.34
N ASP A 68 3.47 -21.57 7.03
CA ASP A 68 2.13 -21.43 6.45
C ASP A 68 1.69 -19.97 6.43
N VAL A 69 0.92 -19.63 5.40
CA VAL A 69 0.20 -18.34 5.32
C VAL A 69 -1.07 -18.44 6.15
N ILE A 70 -1.15 -17.63 7.22
CA ILE A 70 -2.35 -17.54 8.06
C ILE A 70 -3.44 -16.76 7.31
N TYR A 71 -3.08 -15.60 6.76
CA TYR A 71 -3.91 -14.85 5.83
C TYR A 71 -3.07 -13.95 4.93
N LYS A 72 -3.62 -13.56 3.78
CA LYS A 72 -3.05 -12.56 2.88
C LYS A 72 -4.14 -11.67 2.30
N SER A 73 -3.79 -10.43 2.01
CA SER A 73 -4.72 -9.47 1.45
C SER A 73 -4.94 -9.64 -0.06
N ASN A 74 -3.90 -10.09 -0.77
CA ASN A 74 -3.94 -10.34 -2.21
C ASN A 74 -4.61 -11.70 -2.49
N LYS A 75 -5.93 -11.72 -2.44
CA LYS A 75 -6.76 -12.92 -2.59
C LYS A 75 -7.12 -13.16 -4.05
N LEU A 76 -7.09 -14.41 -4.49
CA LEU A 76 -7.63 -14.81 -5.79
C LEU A 76 -9.16 -14.74 -5.71
N LEU A 77 -9.78 -13.94 -6.57
CA LEU A 77 -11.21 -13.68 -6.59
C LEU A 77 -11.92 -14.49 -7.66
N LEU A 78 -11.35 -14.55 -8.86
CA LEU A 78 -11.86 -15.33 -9.98
C LEU A 78 -10.74 -16.21 -10.51
N PRO A 79 -10.67 -17.49 -10.08
CA PRO A 79 -9.64 -18.42 -10.52
C PRO A 79 -9.59 -18.63 -12.04
N GLU A 80 -10.73 -18.49 -12.72
CA GLU A 80 -10.86 -18.73 -14.16
C GLU A 80 -10.08 -17.72 -15.01
N ILE A 81 -9.85 -16.53 -14.47
CA ILE A 81 -9.14 -15.43 -15.16
C ILE A 81 -7.95 -14.91 -14.34
N ASP A 82 -7.51 -15.66 -13.34
CA ASP A 82 -6.40 -15.31 -12.43
C ASP A 82 -6.55 -13.87 -11.86
N TYR A 83 -7.78 -13.50 -11.51
CA TYR A 83 -8.09 -12.14 -11.06
C TYR A 83 -7.97 -12.03 -9.54
N TYR A 84 -7.09 -11.14 -9.08
CA TYR A 84 -6.82 -10.94 -7.67
C TYR A 84 -7.39 -9.63 -7.11
N TYR A 85 -7.53 -9.59 -5.78
CA TYR A 85 -7.83 -8.38 -5.03
C TYR A 85 -6.74 -7.33 -5.23
N GLY A 86 -7.05 -6.26 -5.97
CA GLY A 86 -6.03 -5.39 -6.57
C GLY A 86 -5.07 -4.69 -5.61
N HIS A 87 -5.54 -4.13 -4.50
CA HIS A 87 -4.71 -3.58 -3.42
C HIS A 87 -5.55 -3.49 -2.15
N ALA A 88 -4.94 -3.75 -0.99
CA ALA A 88 -5.60 -3.60 0.30
C ALA A 88 -5.13 -2.37 1.07
N ILE A 89 -4.10 -1.68 0.58
CA ILE A 89 -3.56 -0.46 1.17
C ILE A 89 -3.56 0.62 0.09
N TYR A 90 -4.06 1.80 0.43
CA TYR A 90 -4.00 2.99 -0.43
C TYR A 90 -3.59 4.19 0.41
N LEU A 91 -2.51 4.86 0.01
CA LEU A 91 -1.79 5.80 0.85
C LEU A 91 -1.30 7.00 0.03
N GLY A 92 -1.41 8.19 0.60
CA GLY A 92 -0.94 9.44 0.01
C GLY A 92 -0.20 10.30 1.03
N SER A 93 0.82 11.02 0.57
CA SER A 93 1.56 11.96 1.43
C SER A 93 2.12 13.16 0.69
N SER A 94 2.20 14.27 1.41
CA SER A 94 3.00 15.47 1.11
C SER A 94 4.22 15.62 2.03
N ASP A 95 4.49 14.65 2.90
CA ASP A 95 5.54 14.64 3.94
C ASP A 95 6.37 13.33 3.82
N PRO A 96 7.71 13.39 3.78
CA PRO A 96 8.56 12.21 3.66
C PRO A 96 8.62 11.33 4.93
N THR A 97 8.05 11.78 6.05
CA THR A 97 8.10 11.10 7.36
C THR A 97 6.76 10.56 7.83
N TYR A 98 5.67 11.02 7.24
CA TYR A 98 4.31 10.60 7.57
C TYR A 98 3.53 10.27 6.29
N ILE A 99 2.76 9.18 6.28
CA ILE A 99 1.82 8.85 5.20
C ILE A 99 0.52 8.30 5.79
N SER A 100 -0.60 8.58 5.13
CA SER A 100 -1.91 8.10 5.58
C SER A 100 -2.86 7.83 4.44
N GLY A 101 -3.93 7.10 4.73
CA GLY A 101 -4.94 6.72 3.76
C GLY A 101 -5.81 5.60 4.31
N SER A 102 -6.16 4.64 3.46
CA SER A 102 -7.04 3.52 3.81
C SER A 102 -6.31 2.18 3.81
N VAL A 103 -6.84 1.27 4.61
CA VAL A 103 -6.51 -0.15 4.59
C VAL A 103 -7.78 -0.99 4.68
N ASP A 104 -7.83 -2.05 3.88
CA ASP A 104 -8.87 -3.05 3.87
C ASP A 104 -8.45 -4.23 4.73
N ASP A 105 -9.10 -4.42 5.88
CA ASP A 105 -9.07 -5.72 6.55
C ASP A 105 -10.08 -6.63 5.85
N ASN A 106 -9.54 -7.37 4.88
CA ASN A 106 -10.26 -8.33 4.07
C ASN A 106 -9.97 -9.78 4.52
N VAL A 107 -9.48 -10.00 5.75
CA VAL A 107 -9.07 -11.34 6.23
C VAL A 107 -10.23 -12.34 6.15
N LEU A 108 -11.44 -11.93 6.51
CA LEU A 108 -12.64 -12.78 6.48
C LEU A 108 -13.29 -12.90 5.10
N PHE A 109 -12.77 -12.21 4.09
CA PHE A 109 -13.34 -12.25 2.74
C PHE A 109 -13.08 -13.60 2.06
N SER A 110 -14.12 -14.32 1.68
CA SER A 110 -14.06 -15.65 1.06
C SER A 110 -13.94 -15.64 -0.47
N GLY A 111 -14.08 -14.47 -1.13
CA GLY A 111 -14.01 -14.38 -2.60
C GLY A 111 -15.31 -14.77 -3.32
N ASP A 112 -16.35 -15.18 -2.59
CA ASP A 112 -17.69 -15.54 -3.07
C ASP A 112 -18.59 -14.33 -3.38
N GLY A 113 -18.03 -13.12 -3.42
CA GLY A 113 -18.78 -11.87 -3.59
C GLY A 113 -19.43 -11.33 -2.31
N ASN A 114 -19.23 -11.94 -1.14
CA ASN A 114 -19.62 -11.35 0.14
C ASN A 114 -18.59 -10.32 0.60
N TYR A 115 -18.84 -9.04 0.35
CA TYR A 115 -17.91 -7.92 0.60
C TYR A 115 -17.79 -7.49 2.07
N ALA A 116 -17.69 -8.41 3.03
CA ALA A 116 -17.43 -8.06 4.42
C ALA A 116 -15.97 -7.63 4.63
N VAL A 117 -15.59 -6.48 4.05
CA VAL A 117 -14.30 -5.83 4.24
C VAL A 117 -14.45 -4.76 5.30
N LYS A 118 -13.56 -4.77 6.30
CA LYS A 118 -13.50 -3.69 7.29
C LYS A 118 -12.55 -2.61 6.78
N LEU A 119 -13.10 -1.49 6.36
CA LEU A 119 -12.32 -0.33 5.93
C LEU A 119 -11.78 0.44 7.15
N GLY A 120 -10.46 0.60 7.20
CA GLY A 120 -9.74 1.35 8.23
C GLY A 120 -9.01 2.55 7.67
N GLN A 121 -8.78 3.55 8.54
CA GLN A 121 -7.80 4.59 8.31
C GLN A 121 -6.42 4.07 8.74
N LEU A 122 -5.46 4.08 7.83
CA LEU A 122 -4.07 3.74 8.10
C LEU A 122 -3.26 5.01 8.31
N LYS A 123 -2.47 5.04 9.38
CA LYS A 123 -1.40 6.01 9.62
C LYS A 123 -0.08 5.27 9.72
N PHE A 124 0.92 5.76 8.99
CA PHE A 124 2.23 5.16 8.91
C PHE A 124 3.29 6.25 9.08
N THR A 125 4.06 6.21 10.17
CA THR A 125 5.00 7.29 10.52
C THR A 125 6.39 6.72 10.73
N LEU A 126 7.37 7.24 9.99
CA LEU A 126 8.76 6.80 10.13
C LEU A 126 9.32 7.23 11.49
N GLN A 127 10.05 6.31 12.12
CA GLN A 127 10.78 6.53 13.35
C GLN A 127 12.26 6.65 12.99
N ASN A 128 12.63 7.79 12.39
CA ASN A 128 14.01 8.06 11.99
C ASN A 128 14.86 8.48 13.19
N THR A 129 15.23 7.53 14.05
CA THR A 129 16.00 7.84 15.27
C THR A 129 17.51 7.77 15.08
N CYS A 130 18.02 7.08 14.03
CA CYS A 130 19.46 6.98 13.75
C CYS A 130 19.78 6.54 12.30
N PRO A 131 20.85 7.06 11.66
CA PRO A 131 21.20 6.76 10.26
C PRO A 131 21.65 5.32 9.97
N THR A 132 22.21 4.62 10.97
CA THR A 132 22.75 3.25 10.83
C THR A 132 21.79 2.18 11.35
N CYS A 133 20.62 2.61 11.83
CA CYS A 133 19.62 1.71 12.39
C CYS A 133 18.69 1.22 11.28
N PRO A 134 18.10 0.04 11.43
CA PRO A 134 17.00 -0.37 10.57
C PRO A 134 15.93 0.73 10.51
N THR A 135 15.45 1.05 9.31
CA THR A 135 14.36 2.00 9.17
C THR A 135 13.12 1.38 9.80
N THR A 136 12.48 2.10 10.72
CA THR A 136 11.27 1.62 11.40
C THR A 136 10.12 2.60 11.19
N ALA A 137 8.90 2.10 11.33
CA ALA A 137 7.71 2.91 11.21
C ALA A 137 6.60 2.42 12.13
N THR A 138 5.85 3.36 12.70
CA THR A 138 4.60 3.02 13.38
C THR A 138 3.55 2.65 12.33
N TRP A 139 2.82 1.57 12.59
CA TRP A 139 1.67 1.12 11.81
C TRP A 139 0.43 1.16 12.70
N LYS A 140 -0.53 2.02 12.35
CA LYS A 140 -1.74 2.21 13.14
C LYS A 140 -2.97 2.23 12.25
N VAL A 141 -3.88 1.30 12.54
CA VAL A 141 -5.17 1.19 11.88
C VAL A 141 -6.25 1.64 12.86
N SER A 142 -7.03 2.61 12.44
CA SER A 142 -8.17 3.11 13.21
C SER A 142 -9.45 3.07 12.40
N ARG A 143 -10.59 3.12 13.07
CA ARG A 143 -11.89 3.23 12.40
C ARG A 143 -11.97 4.54 11.62
N LEU A 144 -12.65 4.51 10.48
CA LEU A 144 -13.07 5.75 9.83
C LEU A 144 -14.18 6.44 10.64
N PRO A 145 -14.19 7.77 10.71
CA PRO A 145 -15.31 8.52 11.28
C PRO A 145 -16.62 8.17 10.57
N GLY A 146 -17.71 7.96 11.32
CA GLY A 146 -19.04 7.69 10.75
C GLY A 146 -19.43 6.22 10.56
N GLY A 147 -18.60 5.26 11.01
CA GLY A 147 -18.95 3.84 10.97
C GLY A 147 -20.14 3.47 11.89
N GLN A 148 -20.96 2.50 11.48
CA GLN A 148 -22.16 2.06 12.20
C GLN A 148 -21.87 1.72 13.69
N VAL A 149 -22.73 2.18 14.59
CA VAL A 149 -22.67 1.88 16.03
C VAL A 149 -23.19 0.45 16.26
N GLY A 150 -22.45 -0.41 16.97
CA GLY A 150 -22.95 -1.70 17.46
C GLY A 150 -22.30 -2.99 16.94
N LEU A 151 -21.39 -2.94 15.97
CA LEU A 151 -20.61 -4.12 15.55
C LEU A 151 -19.29 -4.24 16.34
N PRO A 152 -18.77 -5.45 16.62
CA PRO A 152 -17.41 -5.63 17.11
C PRO A 152 -16.42 -5.09 16.06
N GLN A 153 -15.71 -4.01 16.36
CA GLN A 153 -14.93 -3.24 15.38
C GLN A 153 -13.43 -3.40 15.56
N THR A 154 -13.00 -4.57 16.04
CA THR A 154 -11.58 -4.91 16.06
C THR A 154 -11.15 -5.30 14.64
N PHE A 155 -10.01 -4.77 14.22
CA PHE A 155 -9.33 -5.23 13.02
C PHE A 155 -8.68 -6.59 13.33
N THR A 156 -8.72 -7.47 12.35
CA THR A 156 -8.05 -8.79 12.39
C THR A 156 -6.56 -8.61 12.16
N ILE A 157 -6.19 -7.64 11.32
CA ILE A 157 -4.80 -7.27 11.09
C ILE A 157 -4.21 -6.55 12.32
N PRO A 158 -2.90 -6.75 12.61
CA PRO A 158 -2.21 -6.00 13.65
C PRO A 158 -2.37 -4.49 13.51
N THR A 159 -2.44 -3.80 14.64
CA THR A 159 -2.46 -2.34 14.74
C THR A 159 -1.65 -1.91 15.95
N ASP A 160 -1.18 -0.66 15.95
CA ASP A 160 -0.34 -0.09 17.01
C ASP A 160 0.97 -0.88 17.20
N ILE A 161 1.58 -1.25 16.07
CA ILE A 161 2.85 -2.00 16.01
C ILE A 161 3.96 -1.13 15.39
N VAL A 162 5.20 -1.57 15.55
CA VAL A 162 6.36 -0.99 14.87
C VAL A 162 6.86 -2.00 13.83
N LEU A 163 6.82 -1.59 12.57
CA LEU A 163 7.37 -2.34 11.46
C LEU A 163 8.82 -1.95 11.22
N THR A 164 9.63 -2.93 10.82
CA THR A 164 11.01 -2.74 10.39
C THR A 164 11.09 -2.95 8.89
N LYS A 165 11.74 -2.03 8.17
CA LYS A 165 12.00 -2.17 6.74
C LYS A 165 13.04 -3.25 6.51
N ILE A 166 12.78 -4.13 5.55
CA ILE A 166 13.70 -5.17 5.11
C ILE A 166 14.18 -4.84 3.70
N ASP A 167 15.48 -5.00 3.49
CA ASP A 167 16.16 -4.74 2.21
C ASP A 167 15.94 -5.88 1.19
#